data_AF-A0A4S8LM65-F1
#
_entry.id   AF-A0A4S8LM65-F1
#
_cell.length_a   1.000
_cell.length_b   1.000
_cell.length_c   1.000
_cell.angle_alpha   90.00
_cell.angle_beta   90.00
_cell.angle_gamma   90.00
#
_symmetry.space_group_name_H-M   'P 1'
#
loop_
_entity.id
_entity.type
_entity.pdbx_description
1 polymer ?
#
loop_
_entity_poly.entity_id
_entity_poly.type
_entity_poly.pdbx_seq_one_letter_code
_entity_poly.pdbx_strand_id
1 'polypeptide(L)'
;KSWSFGVSRYLINAEDSASIYEEWASRYGWVYQVPGVLGYKRVVLCDPKAVAHFYTRETTIYVQPSTSKLLFAKLLGGVIVISEGDDHKRMRKGLTPTFSNTAI
;
A
#
# COMPACT_ATOMS: atom_id res chain seq x y z
N LYS A 1 17.65 -9.77 11.01
CA LYS A 1 16.35 -10.20 10.44
C LYS A 1 15.50 -10.78 11.56
N SER A 2 14.47 -10.07 12.03
CA SER A 2 13.53 -10.63 13.01
C SER A 2 12.46 -11.42 12.27
N TRP A 3 12.26 -12.67 12.68
CA TRP A 3 11.32 -13.60 12.02
C TRP A 3 9.89 -13.05 11.93
N SER A 4 9.44 -12.32 12.97
CA SER A 4 8.09 -11.75 13.05
C SER A 4 7.85 -10.48 12.23
N PHE A 5 8.89 -9.72 11.88
CA PHE A 5 8.74 -8.45 11.15
C PHE A 5 9.13 -8.53 9.67
N GLY A 6 9.56 -9.72 9.20
CA GLY A 6 10.02 -9.90 7.83
C GLY A 6 11.12 -8.90 7.47
N VAL A 7 11.00 -8.25 6.31
CA VAL A 7 11.90 -7.16 5.89
C VAL A 7 11.48 -5.79 6.41
N SER A 8 10.29 -5.64 7.00
CA SER A 8 9.74 -4.31 7.31
C SER A 8 10.59 -3.52 8.32
N ARG A 9 11.13 -4.16 9.37
CA ARG A 9 12.00 -3.48 10.33
C ARG A 9 13.32 -3.02 9.71
N TYR A 10 13.84 -3.79 8.74
CA TYR A 10 15.06 -3.42 8.02
C TYR A 10 14.81 -2.21 7.12
N LEU A 11 13.69 -2.20 6.39
CA LEU A 11 13.32 -1.11 5.49
C LEU A 11 12.98 0.19 6.23
N ILE A 12 12.28 0.12 7.37
CA ILE A 12 11.91 1.31 8.16
C ILE A 12 13.15 2.01 8.74
N ASN A 13 14.19 1.25 9.06
CA ASN A 13 15.41 1.77 9.64
C ASN A 13 16.48 2.13 8.59
N ALA A 14 16.20 1.90 7.31
CA ALA A 14 17.13 2.25 6.24
C ALA A 14 17.07 3.75 5.98
N GLU A 15 18.22 4.37 5.77
CA GLU A 15 18.32 5.78 5.36
C GLU A 15 17.66 6.00 4.00
N ASP A 16 17.91 5.07 3.06
CA ASP A 16 17.24 5.03 1.77
C ASP A 16 16.67 3.63 1.51
N SER A 17 15.35 3.53 1.61
CA SER A 17 14.64 2.29 1.29
C SER A 17 14.44 2.09 -0.21
N ALA A 18 14.51 3.15 -1.02
CA ALA A 18 14.28 3.07 -2.47
C ALA A 18 15.43 2.32 -3.16
N SER A 19 16.69 2.65 -2.85
CA SER A 19 17.85 1.90 -3.37
C SER A 19 17.81 0.41 -3.02
N ILE A 20 17.27 0.04 -1.86
CA ILE A 20 17.10 -1.38 -1.49
C ILE A 20 16.09 -2.07 -2.42
N TYR A 21 14.98 -1.42 -2.74
CA TYR A 21 14.01 -1.95 -3.71
C TYR A 21 14.61 -2.02 -5.12
N GLU A 22 15.39 -1.03 -5.54
CA GLU A 22 16.10 -1.05 -6.83
C GLU A 22 17.12 -2.20 -6.92
N GLU A 23 17.90 -2.43 -5.85
CA GLU A 23 18.84 -3.56 -5.78
C GLU A 23 18.08 -4.90 -5.90
N TRP A 24 16.95 -5.04 -5.19
CA TRP A 24 16.14 -6.25 -5.27
C TRP A 24 15.49 -6.43 -6.64
N ALA A 25 15.01 -5.36 -7.28
CA ALA A 25 14.49 -5.42 -8.63
C ALA A 25 15.57 -5.83 -9.64
N SER A 26 16.79 -5.33 -9.49
CA SER A 26 17.95 -5.74 -10.31
C SER A 26 18.31 -7.22 -10.10
N ARG A 27 18.25 -7.72 -8.87
CA ARG A 27 18.64 -9.09 -8.52
C ARG A 27 17.57 -10.15 -8.83
N TYR A 28 16.30 -9.84 -8.55
CA TYR A 28 15.19 -10.81 -8.61
C TYR A 28 14.23 -10.55 -9.77
N GLY A 29 14.40 -9.44 -10.51
CA GLY A 29 13.56 -9.02 -11.62
C GLY A 29 12.48 -8.02 -11.23
N TRP A 30 11.70 -7.61 -12.24
CA TRP A 30 10.69 -6.54 -12.13
C TRP A 30 9.48 -6.87 -11.25
N VAL A 31 9.29 -8.14 -10.88
CA VAL A 31 8.22 -8.59 -9.98
C VAL A 31 8.80 -9.65 -9.05
N TYR A 32 8.72 -9.40 -7.74
CA TYR A 32 9.28 -10.30 -6.74
C TYR A 32 8.48 -10.26 -5.44
N GLN A 33 8.73 -11.23 -4.55
CA GLN A 33 8.03 -11.36 -3.29
C GLN A 33 8.99 -11.18 -2.10
N VAL A 34 8.58 -10.39 -1.12
CA VAL A 34 9.32 -10.17 0.13
C VAL A 34 8.49 -10.61 1.35
N PRO A 35 9.13 -11.12 2.42
CA PRO A 35 8.43 -11.47 3.65
C PRO A 35 8.00 -10.20 4.39
N GLY A 36 6.71 -10.06 4.65
CA GLY A 36 6.12 -9.00 5.44
C GLY A 36 6.01 -9.36 6.93
N VAL A 37 5.40 -8.45 7.69
CA VAL A 37 5.13 -8.60 9.12
C VAL A 37 4.15 -9.76 9.35
N LEU A 38 4.28 -10.49 10.47
CA LEU A 38 3.38 -11.57 10.90
C LEU A 38 3.15 -12.68 9.85
N GLY A 39 4.19 -13.03 9.10
CA GLY A 39 4.13 -14.12 8.10
C GLY A 39 3.39 -13.76 6.82
N TYR A 40 2.90 -12.52 6.69
CA TYR A 40 2.37 -12.03 5.42
C TYR A 40 3.47 -12.02 4.36
N LYS A 41 3.08 -12.19 3.11
CA LYS A 41 3.95 -12.04 1.94
C LYS A 41 3.52 -10.79 1.19
N ARG A 42 4.48 -10.01 0.72
CA ARG A 42 4.23 -8.81 -0.10
C ARG A 42 4.83 -9.02 -1.47
N VAL A 43 4.05 -8.76 -2.51
CA VAL A 43 4.54 -8.73 -3.89
C VAL A 43 4.90 -7.30 -4.23
N VAL A 44 6.11 -7.09 -4.73
CA VAL A 44 6.61 -5.80 -5.21
C VAL A 44 6.50 -5.81 -6.73
N LEU A 45 5.85 -4.78 -7.28
CA LEU A 45 5.65 -4.59 -8.71
C LEU A 45 6.46 -3.39 -9.19
N CYS A 46 7.44 -3.63 -10.05
CA CYS A 46 8.25 -2.59 -10.70
C CYS A 46 7.95 -2.48 -12.21
N ASP A 47 7.20 -3.42 -12.79
CA ASP A 47 6.76 -3.35 -14.20
C ASP A 47 5.58 -2.37 -14.37
N PRO A 48 5.68 -1.34 -15.23
CA PRO A 48 4.60 -0.40 -15.51
C PRO A 48 3.29 -1.08 -15.95
N LYS A 49 3.35 -2.21 -16.68
CA LYS A 49 2.13 -2.93 -17.10
C LYS A 49 1.43 -3.60 -15.93
N ALA A 50 2.20 -4.24 -15.05
CA ALA A 50 1.66 -4.86 -13.83
C ALA A 50 1.09 -3.80 -12.87
N VAL A 51 1.76 -2.66 -12.74
CA VAL A 51 1.28 -1.53 -11.93
C VAL A 51 -0.01 -0.94 -12.50
N ALA A 52 -0.10 -0.74 -13.82
CA ALA A 52 -1.33 -0.29 -14.47
C ALA A 52 -2.48 -1.30 -14.28
N HIS A 53 -2.20 -2.61 -14.41
CA HIS A 53 -3.19 -3.65 -14.12
C HIS A 53 -3.67 -3.59 -12.68
N PHE A 54 -2.76 -3.43 -11.72
CA PHE A 54 -3.09 -3.31 -10.31
C PHE A 54 -4.02 -2.12 -10.04
N TYR A 55 -3.65 -0.91 -10.47
CA TYR A 55 -4.44 0.29 -10.21
C TYR A 55 -5.80 0.33 -10.93
N THR A 56 -5.94 -0.33 -12.08
CA THR A 56 -7.24 -0.43 -12.77
C THR A 56 -8.22 -1.37 -12.06
N ARG A 57 -7.72 -2.31 -11.24
CA ARG A 57 -8.52 -3.36 -10.57
C ARG A 57 -8.56 -3.24 -9.04
N GLU A 58 -7.84 -2.27 -8.48
CA GLU A 58 -7.63 -2.08 -7.03
C GLU A 58 -8.96 -2.03 -6.25
N THR A 59 -10.00 -1.43 -6.81
CA THR A 59 -11.29 -1.26 -6.11
C THR A 59 -12.13 -2.53 -6.00
N THR A 60 -11.74 -3.64 -6.64
CA THR A 60 -12.56 -4.87 -6.67
C THR A 60 -11.78 -6.14 -6.34
N ILE A 61 -10.53 -6.25 -6.82
CA ILE A 61 -9.75 -7.49 -6.71
C ILE A 61 -8.66 -7.37 -5.64
N TYR A 62 -8.01 -6.21 -5.54
CA TYR A 62 -6.89 -6.00 -4.63
C TYR A 62 -7.32 -5.17 -3.41
N VAL A 63 -7.96 -5.83 -2.45
CA VAL A 63 -8.39 -5.20 -1.20
C VAL A 63 -7.25 -5.10 -0.19
N GLN A 64 -7.31 -4.09 0.67
CA GLN A 64 -6.38 -3.95 1.79
C GLN A 64 -6.52 -5.15 2.75
N PRO A 65 -5.41 -5.63 3.32
CA PRO A 65 -5.45 -6.68 4.34
C PRO A 65 -6.35 -6.31 5.52
N SER A 66 -7.16 -7.25 6.01
CA SER A 66 -8.07 -7.05 7.14
C SER A 66 -7.36 -6.58 8.41
N THR A 67 -6.13 -7.05 8.64
CA THR A 67 -5.26 -6.62 9.73
C THR A 67 -4.88 -5.14 9.63
N SER A 68 -4.54 -4.67 8.42
CA SER A 68 -4.26 -3.26 8.16
C SER A 68 -5.51 -2.41 8.41
N LYS A 69 -6.67 -2.84 7.90
CA LYS A 69 -7.94 -2.12 8.14
C LYS A 69 -8.27 -2.01 9.62
N LEU A 70 -8.15 -3.11 10.38
CA LEU A 70 -8.40 -3.11 11.81
C LEU A 70 -7.44 -2.19 12.57
N LEU A 71 -6.16 -2.21 12.20
CA LEU A 71 -5.16 -1.32 12.79
C LEU A 71 -5.51 0.15 12.55
N PHE A 72 -5.79 0.52 11.29
CA PHE A 72 -6.19 1.88 10.97
C PHE A 72 -7.51 2.28 11.62
N ALA A 73 -8.48 1.36 11.72
CA ALA A 73 -9.77 1.65 12.33
C ALA A 73 -9.64 1.95 13.82
N LYS A 74 -8.74 1.24 14.51
CA LYS A 74 -8.42 1.49 15.92
C LYS A 74 -7.65 2.79 16.12
N LEU A 75 -6.79 3.17 15.18
CA LEU A 75 -5.94 4.36 15.31
C LEU A 75 -6.64 5.65 14.90
N LEU A 76 -7.45 5.61 13.83
CA LEU A 76 -8.00 6.79 13.18
C LEU A 76 -9.54 6.81 13.20
N GLY A 77 -10.21 5.72 13.58
CA GLY A 77 -11.65 5.56 13.45
C GLY A 77 -12.09 5.14 12.04
N GLY A 78 -13.37 5.27 11.72
CA GLY A 78 -13.90 5.04 10.37
C GLY A 78 -13.52 6.15 9.40
N VAL A 79 -12.36 6.03 8.75
CA VAL A 79 -11.77 7.08 7.90
C VAL A 79 -11.69 6.63 6.44
N ILE A 80 -11.64 7.60 5.51
CA ILE A 80 -11.50 7.37 4.06
C ILE A 80 -10.35 6.40 3.71
N VAL A 81 -9.26 6.41 4.49
CA VAL A 81 -8.09 5.54 4.33
C VAL A 81 -8.42 4.05 4.38
N ILE A 82 -9.52 3.69 5.07
CA ILE A 82 -9.95 2.31 5.34
C ILE A 82 -11.14 1.93 4.46
N SER A 83 -11.89 2.93 3.98
CA SER A 83 -13.02 2.71 3.09
C SER A 83 -12.54 2.17 1.74
N GLU A 84 -13.30 1.24 1.17
CA GLU A 84 -13.01 0.64 -0.12
C GLU A 84 -14.22 0.75 -1.05
N GLY A 85 -14.00 0.53 -2.35
CA GLY A 85 -15.07 0.49 -3.34
C GLY A 85 -15.93 1.76 -3.34
N ASP A 86 -17.25 1.57 -3.27
CA ASP A 86 -18.21 2.67 -3.39
C ASP A 86 -18.24 3.58 -2.16
N ASP A 87 -17.88 3.08 -0.97
CA ASP A 87 -17.75 3.92 0.22
C ASP A 87 -16.58 4.89 0.06
N HIS A 88 -15.43 4.41 -0.45
CA HIS A 88 -14.30 5.28 -0.77
C HIS A 88 -14.66 6.33 -1.83
N LYS A 89 -15.38 5.94 -2.90
CA LYS A 89 -15.85 6.87 -3.93
C LYS A 89 -16.77 7.95 -3.35
N ARG A 90 -17.72 7.56 -2.51
CA ARG A 90 -18.66 8.48 -1.85
C ARG A 90 -17.92 9.48 -0.96
N MET A 91 -16.99 8.99 -0.13
CA MET A 91 -16.19 9.84 0.76
C MET A 91 -15.27 10.79 -0.03
N ARG A 92 -14.58 10.30 -1.08
CA ARG A 92 -13.73 11.13 -1.93
C ARG A 92 -14.52 12.22 -2.64
N LYS A 93 -15.72 11.90 -3.16
CA LYS A 93 -16.58 12.89 -3.82
C LYS A 93 -16.97 14.01 -2.86
N GLY A 94 -17.28 13.69 -1.60
CA GLY A 94 -17.59 14.69 -0.57
C GLY A 94 -16.39 15.58 -0.20
N LEU A 95 -15.17 15.03 -0.23
CA LEU A 95 -13.94 15.76 0.12
C LEU A 95 -13.34 16.57 -1.04
N THR A 96 -13.58 16.17 -2.30
CA THR A 96 -12.96 16.83 -3.46
C THR A 96 -13.16 18.37 -3.50
N PRO A 97 -14.34 18.94 -3.15
CA PRO A 97 -14.55 20.38 -3.16
C PRO A 97 -13.64 21.17 -2.22
N THR A 98 -13.23 20.61 -1.08
CA THR A 98 -12.35 21.30 -0.10
C THR A 98 -10.91 21.43 -0.60
N PHE A 99 -10.53 20.69 -1.63
CA PHE A 99 -9.21 20.74 -2.28
C PHE A 99 -9.26 21.41 -3.65
N SER A 100 -10.34 22.15 -3.95
CA SER A 100 -10.44 22.94 -5.18
C SER A 100 -9.69 24.25 -5.05
N ASN A 101 -9.21 24.80 -6.17
CA ASN A 101 -8.59 26.12 -6.20
C ASN A 101 -9.53 27.24 -5.71
N THR A 102 -10.84 27.01 -5.77
CA THR A 102 -11.86 27.94 -5.23
C THR A 102 -11.99 27.91 -3.71
N ALA A 103 -11.40 26.91 -3.04
CA ALA A 103 -11.39 26.77 -1.58
C ALA A 103 -10.12 27.33 -0.92
N ILE A 104 -9.19 27.89 -1.71
CA ILE A 104 -7.94 28.52 -1.26
C ILE A 104 -8.10 30.04 -1.29
#